data_AF-A0A2R7JRF9-F1
#
_entry.id   AF-A0A2R7JRF9-F1
#
_cell.length_a   1.000
_cell.length_b   1.000
_cell.length_c   1.000
_cell.angle_alpha   90.00
_cell.angle_beta   90.00
_cell.angle_gamma   90.00
#
_symmetry.space_group_name_H-M   'P 1'
#
loop_
_entity.id
_entity.type
_entity.pdbx_description
1 polymer ?
#
loop_
_entity_poly.entity_id
_entity_poly.type
_entity_poly.pdbx_seq_one_letter_code
_entity_poly.pdbx_strand_id
1 'polypeptide(L)'
;VLHLADGTVIEESLDIMRWALAVRDPEDWLRHDDPALIAANDGAFKQDLDRYKYPERLGSDPVVHREGGLRFLRELEQRLAGGGQLCGARRGLADAAILPFVRQFASVDRAWFERQPLPRVHAWLGEFLASDVFATIMQRRPRWVP
;
A
#
# COMPACT_ATOMS: atom_id res chain seq x y z
N VAL A 1 8.26 -13.31 -4.34
CA VAL A 1 9.57 -13.90 -4.68
C VAL A 1 10.10 -13.31 -5.97
N LEU A 2 11.35 -12.84 -5.94
CA LEU A 2 12.14 -12.38 -7.08
C LEU A 2 13.35 -13.31 -7.22
N HIS A 3 13.62 -13.77 -8.44
CA HIS A 3 14.80 -14.57 -8.76
C HIS A 3 15.76 -13.72 -9.58
N LEU A 4 16.98 -13.56 -9.07
CA LEU A 4 18.05 -12.83 -9.76
C LEU A 4 18.82 -13.76 -10.69
N ALA A 5 19.49 -13.17 -11.69
CA ALA A 5 20.26 -13.92 -12.69
C ALA A 5 21.45 -14.68 -12.09
N ASP A 6 21.93 -14.27 -10.91
CA ASP A 6 22.99 -14.92 -10.15
C ASP A 6 22.49 -16.08 -9.27
N GLY A 7 21.19 -16.39 -9.31
CA GLY A 7 20.57 -17.44 -8.50
C GLY A 7 20.11 -16.98 -7.11
N THR A 8 20.32 -15.72 -6.74
CA THR A 8 19.81 -15.15 -5.48
C THR A 8 18.28 -15.07 -5.51
N VAL A 9 17.65 -15.48 -4.42
CA VAL A 9 16.19 -15.46 -4.25
C VAL A 9 15.83 -14.48 -3.13
N ILE A 10 14.98 -13.50 -3.45
CA ILE A 10 14.42 -12.55 -2.48
C ILE A 10 12.94 -12.86 -2.30
N GLU A 11 12.54 -13.25 -1.09
CA GLU A 11 11.19 -13.76 -0.84
C GLU A 11 10.21 -12.65 -0.46
N GLU A 12 10.65 -11.71 0.38
CA GLU A 12 9.83 -10.66 0.98
C GLU A 12 9.59 -9.47 0.05
N SER A 13 8.36 -8.96 0.02
CA SER A 13 7.98 -7.86 -0.87
C SER A 13 8.75 -6.57 -0.57
N LEU A 14 8.99 -6.28 0.72
CA LEU A 14 9.75 -5.10 1.12
C LEU A 14 11.23 -5.21 0.70
N ASP A 15 11.82 -6.39 0.83
CA ASP A 15 13.21 -6.61 0.40
C ASP A 15 13.35 -6.51 -1.12
N ILE A 16 12.36 -7.01 -1.86
CA ILE A 16 12.29 -6.82 -3.32
C ILE A 16 12.22 -5.33 -3.67
N MET A 17 11.39 -4.55 -2.97
CA MET A 17 11.29 -3.10 -3.17
C MET A 17 12.62 -2.40 -2.88
N ARG A 18 13.26 -2.69 -1.74
CA ARG A 18 14.55 -2.12 -1.37
C ARG A 18 15.64 -2.49 -2.36
N TRP A 19 15.68 -3.75 -2.80
CA TRP A 19 16.62 -4.19 -3.84
C TRP A 19 16.42 -3.42 -5.15
N ALA A 20 15.18 -3.29 -5.63
CA ALA A 20 14.88 -2.59 -6.88
C ALA A 20 15.31 -1.11 -6.83
N LEU A 21 15.06 -0.45 -5.70
CA LEU A 21 15.48 0.95 -5.48
C LEU A 21 17.00 1.07 -5.33
N ALA A 22 17.67 0.11 -4.68
CA ALA A 22 19.13 0.10 -4.60
C ALA A 22 19.79 -0.02 -5.99
N VAL A 23 19.14 -0.68 -6.94
CA VAL A 23 19.59 -0.72 -8.35
C VAL A 23 19.34 0.61 -9.05
N ARG A 24 18.16 1.22 -8.86
CA ARG A 24 17.80 2.50 -9.51
C ARG A 24 16.69 3.23 -8.76
N ASP A 25 17.04 4.34 -8.11
CA ASP A 25 16.11 5.21 -7.37
C ASP A 25 16.17 6.68 -7.88
N PRO A 26 15.60 6.98 -9.06
CA PRO A 26 15.66 8.32 -9.65
C PRO A 26 14.83 9.37 -8.89
N GLU A 27 13.99 8.93 -7.96
CA GLU A 27 13.06 9.78 -7.21
C GLU A 27 13.35 9.84 -5.71
N ASP A 28 14.44 9.20 -5.28
CA ASP A 28 14.94 9.18 -3.89
C ASP A 28 13.91 8.62 -2.89
N TRP A 29 13.21 7.55 -3.27
CA TRP A 29 12.19 6.90 -2.45
C TRP A 29 12.77 6.32 -1.16
N LEU A 30 14.02 5.84 -1.18
CA LEU A 30 14.68 5.29 0.01
C LEU A 30 14.88 6.33 1.12
N ARG A 31 14.93 7.63 0.77
CA ARG A 31 15.01 8.73 1.74
C ARG A 31 13.71 8.94 2.51
N HIS A 32 12.58 8.53 1.93
CA HIS A 32 11.24 8.68 2.48
C HIS A 32 10.71 7.31 2.93
N ASP A 33 11.42 6.75 3.91
CA ASP A 33 11.15 5.45 4.52
C ASP A 33 10.61 5.62 5.95
N ASP A 34 9.68 4.74 6.34
CA ASP A 34 9.21 4.62 7.72
C ASP A 34 8.98 3.14 8.03
N PRO A 35 10.03 2.46 8.53
CA PRO A 35 9.95 1.03 8.82
C PRO A 35 8.87 0.67 9.84
N ALA A 36 8.56 1.57 10.79
CA ALA A 36 7.54 1.32 11.80
C ALA A 36 6.13 1.36 11.19
N LEU A 37 5.88 2.34 10.31
CA LEU A 37 4.61 2.43 9.59
C LEU A 37 4.42 1.26 8.61
N ILE A 38 5.48 0.87 7.90
CA ILE A 38 5.45 -0.29 7.00
C ILE A 38 5.20 -1.58 7.79
N ALA A 39 5.84 -1.75 8.95
CA ALA A 39 5.58 -2.92 9.82
C ALA A 39 4.15 -2.93 10.36
N ALA A 40 3.57 -1.77 10.70
CA ALA A 40 2.17 -1.68 11.10
C ALA A 40 1.20 -2.05 9.95
N ASN A 41 1.54 -1.66 8.72
CA ASN A 41 0.82 -2.05 7.51
C ASN A 41 0.87 -3.57 7.30
N ASP A 42 2.06 -4.15 7.28
CA ASP A 42 2.27 -5.57 6.97
C ASP A 42 1.82 -6.51 8.09
N GLY A 43 1.73 -6.00 9.32
CA GLY A 43 1.20 -6.70 10.48
C GLY A 43 -0.31 -6.51 10.66
N ALA A 44 -0.68 -5.57 11.53
CA ALA A 44 -2.05 -5.42 12.01
C ALA A 44 -3.02 -5.02 10.90
N PHE A 45 -2.66 -4.07 10.05
CA PHE A 45 -3.56 -3.60 9.00
C PHE A 45 -3.83 -4.66 7.94
N LYS A 46 -2.81 -5.39 7.48
CA LYS A 46 -2.96 -6.50 6.54
C LYS A 46 -3.88 -7.59 7.09
N GLN A 47 -3.72 -7.93 8.36
CA GLN A 47 -4.56 -8.90 9.05
C GLN A 47 -6.04 -8.46 9.11
N ASP A 48 -6.29 -7.18 9.36
CA ASP A 48 -7.64 -6.61 9.32
C ASP A 48 -8.19 -6.58 7.88
N LEU A 49 -7.37 -6.21 6.90
CA LEU A 49 -7.76 -6.22 5.49
C LEU A 49 -8.17 -7.62 5.02
N ASP A 50 -7.38 -8.64 5.33
CA ASP A 50 -7.65 -10.01 4.89
C ASP A 50 -8.97 -10.55 5.48
N ARG A 51 -9.22 -10.28 6.76
CA ARG A 51 -10.45 -10.67 7.46
C ARG A 51 -11.66 -9.85 7.05
N TYR A 52 -11.47 -8.59 6.70
CA TYR A 52 -12.51 -7.75 6.14
C TYR A 52 -12.90 -8.21 4.72
N LYS A 53 -11.92 -8.62 3.91
CA LYS A 53 -12.13 -9.07 2.53
C LYS A 53 -12.70 -10.48 2.42
N TYR A 54 -12.35 -11.38 3.34
CA TYR A 54 -12.76 -12.79 3.30
C TYR A 54 -13.36 -13.28 4.63
N PRO A 55 -14.42 -12.63 5.16
CA PRO A 55 -14.99 -12.97 6.46
C PRO A 55 -15.50 -14.41 6.53
N GLU A 56 -16.10 -14.92 5.45
CA GLU A 56 -16.62 -16.29 5.38
C GLU A 56 -15.54 -17.37 5.46
N ARG A 57 -14.33 -17.08 4.94
CA ARG A 57 -13.21 -18.03 4.95
C ARG A 57 -12.50 -18.08 6.29
N LEU A 58 -12.62 -17.02 7.08
CA LEU A 58 -11.85 -16.81 8.32
C LEU A 58 -12.72 -16.83 9.58
N GLY A 59 -14.05 -16.93 9.44
CA GLY A 59 -14.98 -17.02 10.56
C GLY A 59 -14.98 -15.77 11.45
N SER A 60 -14.69 -14.61 10.88
CA SER A 60 -14.50 -13.34 11.59
C SER A 60 -15.58 -12.32 11.27
N ASP A 61 -15.85 -11.40 12.21
CA ASP A 61 -16.77 -10.27 11.97
C ASP A 61 -16.09 -9.21 11.06
N PRO A 62 -16.56 -9.03 9.81
CA PRO A 62 -15.98 -8.06 8.90
C PRO A 62 -16.09 -6.62 9.40
N VAL A 63 -17.08 -6.30 10.26
CA VAL A 63 -17.26 -4.95 10.81
C VAL A 63 -16.13 -4.61 11.77
N VAL A 64 -15.75 -5.54 12.65
CA VAL A 64 -14.64 -5.35 13.60
C VAL A 64 -13.33 -5.09 12.87
N HIS A 65 -13.05 -5.87 11.83
CA HIS A 65 -11.83 -5.72 11.04
C HIS A 65 -11.84 -4.47 10.16
N ARG A 66 -13.01 -4.06 9.66
CA ARG A 66 -13.16 -2.77 8.98
C ARG A 66 -12.88 -1.60 9.91
N GLU A 67 -13.38 -1.63 11.15
CA GLU A 67 -13.07 -0.61 12.16
C GLU A 67 -11.58 -0.62 12.55
N GLY A 68 -10.97 -1.81 12.66
CA GLY A 68 -9.54 -1.98 12.85
C GLY A 68 -8.72 -1.30 11.76
N GLY A 69 -9.03 -1.60 10.49
CA GLY A 69 -8.43 -0.95 9.34
C GLY A 69 -8.68 0.55 9.28
N LEU A 70 -9.88 1.02 9.67
CA LEU A 70 -10.20 2.44 9.73
C LEU A 70 -9.32 3.20 10.73
N ARG A 71 -8.93 2.59 11.85
CA ARG A 71 -7.97 3.20 12.79
C ARG A 71 -6.61 3.44 12.14
N PHE A 72 -6.12 2.47 11.36
CA PHE A 72 -4.87 2.65 10.61
C PHE A 72 -5.00 3.77 9.58
N LEU A 73 -6.11 3.83 8.83
CA LEU A 73 -6.35 4.92 7.88
C LEU A 73 -6.42 6.31 8.55
N ARG A 74 -6.94 6.40 9.78
CA ARG A 74 -6.91 7.65 10.57
C ARG A 74 -5.49 8.05 10.95
N GLU A 75 -4.58 7.10 11.19
CA GLU A 75 -3.15 7.41 11.39
C GLU A 75 -2.55 8.01 10.11
N LEU A 76 -2.82 7.41 8.94
CA LEU A 76 -2.38 7.95 7.64
C LEU A 76 -2.93 9.35 7.40
N GLU A 77 -4.22 9.57 7.69
CA GLU A 77 -4.87 10.88 7.57
C GLU A 77 -4.16 11.97 8.39
N GLN A 78 -3.67 11.63 9.59
CA GLN A 78 -2.90 12.57 10.42
C GLN A 78 -1.50 12.82 9.85
N ARG A 79 -0.82 11.79 9.35
CA ARG A 79 0.50 11.95 8.73
C ARG A 79 0.45 12.81 7.48
N LEU A 80 -0.61 12.67 6.69
CA LEU A 80 -0.88 13.48 5.50
C LEU A 80 -1.32 14.92 5.84
N ALA A 81 -1.53 15.26 7.12
CA ALA A 81 -2.01 16.60 7.51
C ALA A 81 -1.06 17.74 7.12
N GLY A 82 0.25 17.46 7.01
CA GLY A 82 1.25 18.41 6.53
C GLY A 82 1.21 18.64 5.01
N GLY A 83 0.37 17.92 4.27
CA GLY A 83 0.34 17.90 2.81
C GLY A 83 1.43 17.00 2.22
N GLY A 84 1.18 16.50 1.01
CA GLY A 84 2.10 15.62 0.29
C GLY A 84 1.83 14.15 0.54
N GLN A 85 2.81 13.45 1.10
CA GLN A 85 2.96 12.01 1.11
C GLN A 85 3.24 11.52 2.55
N LEU A 86 3.25 10.21 2.79
CA LEU A 86 3.28 9.66 4.16
C LEU A 86 4.52 10.06 4.97
N CYS A 87 5.65 10.29 4.30
CA CYS A 87 6.95 10.61 4.90
C CYS A 87 7.55 11.92 4.38
N GLY A 88 6.71 12.87 3.94
CA GLY A 88 7.14 14.21 3.52
C GLY A 88 6.43 14.73 2.27
N ALA A 89 7.02 15.73 1.61
CA ALA A 89 6.41 16.37 0.45
C ALA A 89 6.44 15.52 -0.83
N ARG A 90 7.29 14.50 -0.90
CA ARG A 90 7.52 13.65 -2.08
C ARG A 90 7.26 12.20 -1.74
N ARG A 91 6.87 11.43 -2.77
CA ARG A 91 6.53 10.02 -2.61
C ARG A 91 7.76 9.22 -2.20
N GLY A 92 7.54 8.25 -1.33
CA GLY A 92 8.59 7.42 -0.77
C GLY A 92 8.32 5.93 -0.84
N LEU A 93 9.26 5.17 -0.28
CA LEU A 93 9.10 3.74 -0.08
C LEU A 93 7.87 3.44 0.79
N ALA A 94 7.60 4.25 1.82
CA ALA A 94 6.43 4.08 2.67
C ALA A 94 5.12 4.18 1.89
N ASP A 95 4.98 5.19 1.00
CA ASP A 95 3.81 5.32 0.15
C ASP A 95 3.65 4.11 -0.76
N ALA A 96 4.72 3.70 -1.44
CA ALA A 96 4.70 2.58 -2.37
C ALA A 96 4.35 1.25 -1.70
N ALA A 97 4.81 1.04 -0.46
CA ALA A 97 4.53 -0.15 0.33
C ALA A 97 3.07 -0.20 0.80
N ILE A 98 2.48 0.94 1.17
CA ILE A 98 1.17 1.01 1.85
C ILE A 98 0.02 1.18 0.85
N LEU A 99 0.23 1.93 -0.23
CA LEU A 99 -0.77 2.22 -1.27
C LEU A 99 -1.53 0.99 -1.77
N PRO A 100 -0.87 -0.15 -2.10
CA PRO A 100 -1.57 -1.33 -2.58
C PRO A 100 -2.60 -1.89 -1.59
N PHE A 101 -2.31 -1.80 -0.29
CA PHE A 101 -3.19 -2.29 0.77
C PHE A 101 -4.36 -1.34 1.00
N VAL A 102 -4.11 -0.03 1.04
CA VAL A 102 -5.18 0.97 1.16
C VAL A 102 -6.12 0.91 -0.06
N ARG A 103 -5.58 0.74 -1.27
CA ARG A 103 -6.38 0.52 -2.48
C ARG A 103 -7.25 -0.73 -2.37
N GLN A 104 -6.70 -1.83 -1.87
CA GLN A 104 -7.46 -3.07 -1.66
C GLN A 104 -8.57 -2.87 -0.63
N PHE A 105 -8.26 -2.25 0.52
CA PHE A 105 -9.24 -1.93 1.56
C PHE A 105 -10.41 -1.09 1.01
N ALA A 106 -10.09 -0.03 0.27
CA ALA A 106 -11.08 0.82 -0.38
C ALA A 106 -11.93 0.08 -1.44
N SER A 107 -11.40 -1.01 -2.02
CA SER A 107 -12.12 -1.79 -3.03
C SER A 107 -13.10 -2.82 -2.46
N VAL A 108 -12.99 -3.17 -1.16
CA VAL A 108 -13.91 -4.13 -0.52
C VAL A 108 -15.34 -3.55 -0.42
N ASP A 109 -15.46 -2.29 0.02
CA ASP A 109 -16.71 -1.52 0.00
C ASP A 109 -16.40 -0.05 -0.31
N ARG A 110 -16.41 0.26 -1.60
CA ARG A 110 -16.07 1.60 -2.11
C ARG A 110 -17.01 2.68 -1.58
N ALA A 111 -18.31 2.41 -1.58
CA ALA A 111 -19.31 3.37 -1.16
C ALA A 111 -19.21 3.69 0.34
N TRP A 112 -18.89 2.69 1.17
CA TRP A 112 -18.61 2.93 2.59
C TRP A 112 -17.30 3.72 2.79
N PHE A 113 -16.23 3.38 2.07
CA PHE A 113 -14.93 4.03 2.18
C PHE A 113 -15.00 5.53 1.81
N GLU A 114 -15.73 5.87 0.75
CA GLU A 114 -15.92 7.25 0.29
C GLU A 114 -16.72 8.12 1.27
N ARG A 115 -17.51 7.51 2.16
CA ARG A 115 -18.24 8.24 3.22
C ARG A 115 -17.40 8.52 4.46
N GLN A 116 -16.20 7.97 4.57
CA GLN A 116 -15.35 8.19 5.75
C GLN A 116 -14.71 9.58 5.73
N PRO A 117 -14.56 10.26 6.89
CA PRO A 117 -13.96 11.59 6.97
C PRO A 117 -12.43 11.52 6.88
N LEU A 118 -11.93 11.04 5.74
CA LEU A 118 -10.50 10.84 5.45
C LEU A 118 -10.11 11.59 4.16
N PRO A 119 -10.34 12.91 4.08
CA PRO A 119 -10.18 13.67 2.85
C PRO A 119 -8.75 13.62 2.29
N ARG A 120 -7.73 13.52 3.14
CA ARG A 120 -6.34 13.49 2.71
C ARG A 120 -5.94 12.11 2.22
N VAL A 121 -6.41 11.05 2.88
CA VAL A 121 -6.23 9.68 2.37
C VAL A 121 -6.94 9.51 1.03
N HIS A 122 -8.13 10.07 0.86
CA HIS A 122 -8.86 10.05 -0.41
C HIS A 122 -8.06 10.78 -1.51
N ALA A 123 -7.55 11.98 -1.22
CA ALA A 123 -6.75 12.75 -2.16
C ALA A 123 -5.45 12.02 -2.52
N TRP A 124 -4.68 11.57 -1.52
CA TRP A 124 -3.44 10.83 -1.69
C TRP A 124 -3.61 9.55 -2.53
N LEU A 125 -4.66 8.76 -2.23
CA LEU A 125 -4.98 7.57 -3.03
C LEU A 125 -5.40 7.95 -4.45
N GLY A 126 -6.21 9.02 -4.60
CA GLY A 126 -6.68 9.52 -5.89
C GLY A 126 -5.53 9.98 -6.79
N GLU A 127 -4.60 10.78 -6.25
CA GLU A 127 -3.40 11.25 -6.94
C GLU A 127 -2.56 10.09 -7.45
N PHE A 128 -2.35 9.06 -6.61
CA PHE A 128 -1.62 7.87 -7.04
C PHE A 128 -2.33 7.13 -8.18
N LEU A 129 -3.64 6.91 -8.07
CA LEU A 129 -4.43 6.22 -9.10
C LEU A 129 -4.49 6.99 -10.43
N ALA A 130 -4.36 8.32 -10.39
CA ALA A 130 -4.28 9.18 -11.57
C ALA A 130 -2.85 9.32 -12.14
N SER A 131 -1.83 8.81 -11.45
CA SER A 131 -0.43 8.98 -11.86
C SER A 131 -0.03 8.12 -13.05
N ASP A 132 0.92 8.63 -13.85
CA ASP A 132 1.52 7.90 -14.99
C ASP A 132 2.20 6.61 -14.54
N VAL A 133 2.77 6.60 -13.33
CA VAL A 133 3.37 5.40 -12.74
C VAL A 133 2.32 4.31 -12.56
N PHE A 134 1.16 4.65 -11.99
CA PHE A 134 0.07 3.69 -11.85
C PHE A 134 -0.46 3.20 -13.20
N ALA A 135 -0.64 4.12 -14.16
CA ALA A 135 -1.05 3.78 -15.52
C ALA A 135 -0.07 2.81 -16.18
N THR A 136 1.24 3.00 -15.97
CA THR A 136 2.30 2.16 -16.54
C THR A 136 2.33 0.76 -15.91
N ILE A 137 2.24 0.64 -14.59
CA ILE A 137 2.30 -0.67 -13.91
C ILE A 137 1.03 -1.50 -14.11
N MET A 138 -0.12 -0.86 -14.36
CA MET A 138 -1.39 -1.56 -14.60
C MET A 138 -1.57 -2.02 -16.05
N GLN A 139 -0.62 -1.73 -16.95
CA GLN A 139 -0.64 -2.26 -18.31
C GLN A 139 -0.56 -3.78 -18.25
N ARG A 140 -1.62 -4.45 -18.71
CA ARG A 140 -1.65 -5.91 -18.85
C ARG A 140 -0.64 -6.31 -19.92
N ARG A 141 0.50 -6.87 -19.50
CA ARG A 141 1.43 -7.53 -20.42
C ARG A 141 0.78 -8.85 -20.88
N PRO A 142 0.96 -9.25 -22.15
CA PRO A 142 0.54 -10.58 -22.58
C PRO A 142 1.16 -11.62 -21.65
N ARG A 143 0.36 -12.61 -21.26
CA ARG A 143 0.82 -13.69 -20.36
C ARG A 143 2.04 -14.35 -21.00
N TRP A 144 3.10 -14.52 -20.21
CA TRP A 144 4.29 -15.24 -20.66
C TRP A 144 3.89 -16.64 -21.14
N VAL A 145 4.27 -16.97 -22.37
CA VAL A 145 4.12 -18.31 -22.94
C VAL A 145 5.51 -18.96 -22.84
N PRO A 146 5.66 -20.12 -22.17
CA PRO A 146 6.92 -20.85 -22.07
C PRO A 146 7.48 -21.28 -23.42
#